data_AF-A0A5B0FGS5-F1
#
_entry.id   AF-A0A5B0FGS5-F1
#
_cell.length_a   1.000
_cell.length_b   1.000
_cell.length_c   1.000
_cell.angle_alpha   90.00
_cell.angle_beta   90.00
_cell.angle_gamma   90.00
#
_symmetry.space_group_name_H-M   'P 1'
#
loop_
_entity.id
_entity.type
_entity.pdbx_description
1 polymer ?
#
loop_
_entity_poly.entity_id
_entity_poly.type
_entity_poly.pdbx_seq_one_letter_code
_entity_poly.pdbx_strand_id
1 'polypeptide(L)'
;MTKDLLLRLYARKDRKRRKMLFALFRDKIKLNVSIDAVVEMINQELGKQGIINAADIKYCRHYFGKRHTENERQKLIADMYPGNNSNSLIMSKEVKTIQPDLEEVDWTDVDEISVAMEGIKSKFTKR
;
A
#
# COMPACT_ATOMS: atom_id res chain seq x y z
N MET A 1 -0.69 10.03 20.05
CA MET A 1 0.71 9.78 19.63
C MET A 1 1.51 11.06 19.87
N THR A 2 2.72 10.98 20.44
CA THR A 2 3.49 12.15 20.93
C THR A 2 4.48 12.68 19.88
N LYS A 3 4.57 14.01 19.75
CA LYS A 3 5.52 14.71 18.86
C LYS A 3 6.98 14.37 19.18
N ASP A 4 7.31 14.17 20.45
CA ASP A 4 8.66 13.79 20.89
C ASP A 4 9.11 12.43 20.36
N LEU A 5 8.17 11.50 20.19
CA LEU A 5 8.47 10.20 19.61
C LEU A 5 8.87 10.35 18.14
N LEU A 6 8.20 11.23 17.38
CA LEU A 6 8.58 11.53 16.01
C LEU A 6 9.99 12.09 15.94
N LEU A 7 10.34 13.04 16.82
CA LEU A 7 11.68 13.62 16.88
C LEU A 7 12.74 12.55 17.18
N ARG A 8 12.48 11.63 18.12
CA ARG A 8 13.38 10.51 18.42
C ARG A 8 13.56 9.57 17.22
N LEU A 9 12.49 9.29 16.46
CA LEU A 9 12.56 8.46 15.26
C LEU A 9 13.39 9.13 14.15
N TYR A 10 13.28 10.45 14.01
CA TYR A 10 14.10 11.22 13.08
C TYR A 10 15.58 11.23 13.48
N ALA A 11 15.87 11.41 14.77
CA ALA A 11 17.24 11.33 15.29
C ALA A 11 17.89 9.96 15.01
N ARG A 12 17.13 8.87 15.17
CA ARG A 12 17.61 7.49 14.89
C ARG A 12 17.55 7.09 13.41
N LYS A 13 17.05 7.97 12.52
CA LYS A 13 16.80 7.68 11.10
C LYS A 13 15.99 6.39 10.89
N ASP A 14 15.01 6.13 11.75
CA ASP A 14 14.13 4.95 11.65
C ASP A 14 13.28 5.03 10.35
N ARG A 15 12.99 3.88 9.74
CA ARG A 15 12.08 3.75 8.60
C ARG A 15 10.64 4.11 8.97
N LYS A 16 10.23 3.89 10.23
CA LYS A 16 8.87 4.19 10.72
C LYS A 16 8.59 5.69 10.86
N ARG A 17 9.61 6.55 10.78
CA ARG A 17 9.46 8.01 10.94
C ARG A 17 8.42 8.60 9.99
N ARG A 18 8.38 8.15 8.73
CA ARG A 18 7.44 8.66 7.70
C ARG A 18 6.00 8.23 7.95
N LYS A 19 5.80 7.03 8.52
CA LYS A 19 4.46 6.54 8.91
C LYS A 19 3.94 7.37 10.08
N MET A 20 4.78 7.64 11.07
CA MET A 20 4.45 8.48 12.22
C MET A 20 4.19 9.94 11.80
N LEU A 21 5.03 10.48 10.91
CA LEU A 21 4.84 11.81 10.33
C LEU A 21 3.46 11.94 9.70
N PHE A 22 3.08 10.98 8.87
CA PHE A 22 1.77 10.99 8.23
C PHE A 22 0.62 10.83 9.23
N ALA A 23 0.77 9.98 10.25
CA ALA A 23 -0.27 9.79 11.26
C ALA A 23 -0.54 11.06 12.08
N LEU A 24 0.51 11.84 12.37
CA LEU A 24 0.40 13.06 13.18
C LEU A 24 -0.03 14.28 12.37
N PHE A 25 0.45 14.42 11.13
CA PHE A 25 0.27 15.63 10.32
C PHE A 25 -0.52 15.36 9.04
N ARG A 26 -1.40 14.36 9.06
CA ARG A 26 -2.19 13.91 7.90
C ARG A 26 -2.87 15.07 7.18
N ASP A 27 -3.56 15.91 7.94
CA ASP A 27 -4.41 16.97 7.38
C ASP A 27 -3.55 18.02 6.67
N LYS A 28 -2.42 18.40 7.28
CA LYS A 28 -1.46 19.35 6.70
C LYS A 28 -0.80 18.80 5.44
N ILE A 29 -0.43 17.51 5.45
CA ILE A 29 0.20 16.85 4.30
C ILE A 29 -0.76 16.77 3.11
N LYS A 30 -2.06 16.62 3.37
CA LYS A 30 -3.11 16.55 2.35
C LYS A 30 -3.55 17.90 1.78
N LEU A 31 -3.18 19.02 2.41
CA LEU A 31 -3.50 20.34 1.86
C LEU A 31 -2.93 20.49 0.45
N ASN A 32 -3.72 21.08 -0.46
CA ASN A 32 -3.32 21.40 -1.82
C ASN A 32 -2.47 22.69 -1.86
N VAL A 33 -1.38 22.70 -1.10
CA VAL A 33 -0.40 23.78 -1.06
C VAL A 33 0.98 23.26 -1.48
N SER A 34 1.90 24.19 -1.74
CA SER A 34 3.28 23.87 -2.10
C SER A 34 3.92 22.96 -1.05
N ILE A 35 4.81 22.07 -1.50
CA ILE A 35 5.45 21.10 -0.60
C ILE A 35 6.28 21.83 0.46
N ASP A 36 6.96 22.91 0.07
CA ASP A 36 7.80 23.68 0.98
C ASP A 36 6.98 24.39 2.06
N ALA A 37 5.79 24.91 1.71
CA ALA A 37 4.87 25.46 2.71
C ALA A 37 4.42 24.40 3.73
N VAL A 38 4.13 23.17 3.29
CA VAL A 38 3.81 22.07 4.21
C VAL A 38 4.99 21.75 5.13
N VAL A 39 6.20 21.72 4.58
CA VAL A 39 7.43 21.47 5.35
C VAL A 39 7.61 22.55 6.43
N GLU A 40 7.47 23.82 6.05
CA GLU A 40 7.58 24.95 6.98
C GLU A 40 6.52 24.87 8.09
N MET A 41 5.25 24.66 7.74
CA MET A 41 4.16 24.54 8.71
C MET A 41 4.40 23.43 9.74
N ILE A 42 4.88 22.26 9.30
CA ILE A 42 5.11 21.13 10.22
C ILE A 42 6.37 21.38 11.06
N ASN A 43 7.45 21.88 10.46
CA ASN A 43 8.68 22.19 11.20
C ASN A 43 8.45 23.30 12.26
N GLN A 44 7.64 24.32 11.94
CA GLN A 44 7.21 25.34 12.90
C GLN A 44 6.44 24.72 14.07
N GLU A 45 5.52 23.79 13.79
CA GLU A 45 4.74 23.13 14.83
C GLU A 45 5.55 22.15 15.70
N LEU A 46 6.65 21.61 15.15
CA LEU A 46 7.61 20.80 15.90
C LEU A 46 8.62 21.65 16.70
N GLY A 47 8.61 22.97 16.53
CA GLY A 47 9.54 23.89 17.18
C GLY A 47 11.00 23.73 16.73
N LYS A 48 11.25 23.02 15.63
CA LYS A 48 12.59 22.72 15.12
C LYS A 48 12.60 22.76 13.59
N GLN A 49 13.42 23.64 13.04
CA GLN A 49 13.61 23.73 11.59
C GLN A 49 14.53 22.63 11.06
N GLY A 50 14.29 22.17 9.83
CA GLY A 50 15.18 21.25 9.12
C GLY A 50 15.07 19.77 9.51
N ILE A 51 14.08 19.37 10.29
CA ILE A 51 13.88 17.95 10.64
C ILE A 51 13.21 17.21 9.49
N ILE A 52 12.16 17.82 8.93
CA ILE A 52 11.41 17.26 7.83
C ILE A 52 11.84 17.95 6.54
N ASN A 53 12.04 17.13 5.50
CA ASN A 53 12.40 17.58 4.17
C ASN A 53 11.25 17.37 3.19
N ALA A 54 11.29 18.09 2.07
CA ALA A 54 10.33 17.94 0.97
C ALA A 54 10.18 16.48 0.49
N ALA A 55 11.26 15.70 0.53
CA ALA A 55 11.25 14.28 0.15
C ALA A 55 10.33 13.44 1.04
N ASP A 56 10.24 13.73 2.33
CA ASP A 56 9.36 13.00 3.24
C ASP A 56 7.89 13.35 2.97
N ILE A 57 7.59 14.61 2.69
CA ILE A 57 6.23 15.05 2.31
C ILE A 57 5.80 14.42 0.97
N LYS A 58 6.69 14.42 -0.03
CA LYS A 58 6.45 13.72 -1.31
C LYS A 58 6.16 12.25 -1.10
N TYR A 59 6.99 11.57 -0.30
CA TYR A 59 6.78 10.16 0.03
C TYR A 59 5.42 9.95 0.69
N CYS A 60 5.06 10.80 1.66
CA CYS A 60 3.81 10.67 2.38
C CYS A 60 2.58 10.86 1.48
N ARG A 61 2.59 11.89 0.61
CA ARG A 61 1.52 12.12 -0.37
C ARG A 61 1.39 10.95 -1.34
N HIS A 62 2.52 10.44 -1.85
CA HIS A 62 2.51 9.33 -2.82
C HIS A 62 2.03 8.02 -2.19
N TYR A 63 2.59 7.63 -1.04
CA TYR A 63 2.36 6.31 -0.46
C TYR A 63 1.11 6.23 0.42
N PHE A 64 0.80 7.30 1.17
CA PHE A 64 -0.33 7.33 2.09
C PHE A 64 -1.51 8.18 1.60
N GLY A 65 -1.32 9.06 0.62
CA GLY A 65 -2.39 9.95 0.14
C GLY A 65 -3.59 9.21 -0.46
N LYS A 66 -3.34 8.15 -1.25
CA LYS A 66 -4.41 7.37 -1.93
C LYS A 66 -5.06 6.31 -1.05
N ARG A 67 -4.29 5.70 -0.14
CA ARG A 67 -4.75 4.53 0.64
C ARG A 67 -5.81 4.87 1.69
N HIS A 68 -5.93 6.14 2.06
CA HIS A 68 -6.82 6.55 3.14
C HIS A 68 -8.19 7.06 2.68
N THR A 69 -8.33 7.49 1.42
CA THR A 69 -9.65 7.81 0.84
C THR A 69 -10.49 6.55 0.66
N GLU A 70 -9.84 5.42 0.33
CA GLU A 70 -10.47 4.10 0.26
C GLU A 70 -11.04 3.67 1.63
N ASN A 71 -10.21 3.75 2.68
CA ASN A 71 -10.60 3.34 4.03
C ASN A 71 -11.65 4.26 4.67
N GLU A 72 -11.66 5.56 4.36
CA GLU A 72 -12.73 6.47 4.82
C GLU A 72 -14.05 6.17 4.11
N ARG A 73 -14.03 5.91 2.80
CA ARG A 73 -15.23 5.47 2.07
C ARG A 73 -15.78 4.16 2.62
N GLN A 74 -14.91 3.17 2.89
CA GLN A 74 -15.33 1.89 3.46
C GLN A 74 -15.96 2.06 4.85
N LYS A 75 -15.46 2.97 5.68
CA LYS A 75 -16.08 3.29 6.98
C LYS A 75 -17.45 3.94 6.83
N LEU A 76 -17.59 4.93 5.93
CA LEU A 76 -18.89 5.57 5.68
C LEU A 76 -19.94 4.60 5.12
N ILE A 77 -19.52 3.64 4.27
CA ILE A 77 -20.41 2.58 3.76
C ILE A 77 -20.80 1.62 4.88
N ALA A 78 -19.86 1.24 5.76
CA ALA A 78 -20.15 0.39 6.91
C ALA A 78 -21.10 1.07 7.92
N ASP A 79 -21.02 2.39 8.07
CA ASP A 79 -21.91 3.15 8.96
C ASP A 79 -23.32 3.35 8.36
N MET A 80 -23.47 3.30 7.03
CA MET A 80 -24.78 3.37 6.34
C MET A 80 -25.59 2.06 6.42
N TYR A 81 -24.92 0.91 6.59
CA TYR A 81 -25.57 -0.37 6.74
C TYR A 81 -25.09 -1.04 8.04
N PRO A 82 -25.85 -0.95 9.15
CA PRO A 82 -25.61 -1.80 10.31
C PRO A 82 -26.04 -3.23 9.97
N GLY A 83 -25.27 -3.87 9.10
CA GLY A 83 -25.43 -5.24 8.67
C GLY A 83 -24.89 -6.16 9.76
N ASN A 84 -25.82 -6.82 10.44
CA ASN A 84 -25.65 -7.88 11.42
C ASN A 84 -24.33 -8.66 11.25
N ASN A 85 -23.52 -8.60 12.31
CA ASN A 85 -22.24 -9.28 12.48
C ASN A 85 -22.37 -10.80 12.33
N SER A 86 -22.11 -11.31 11.13
CA SER A 86 -21.83 -12.72 10.89
C SER A 86 -20.34 -12.90 10.59
N ASN A 87 -19.60 -13.34 11.61
CA ASN A 87 -18.33 -14.08 11.56
C ASN A 87 -17.49 -13.93 10.28
N SER A 88 -16.53 -12.98 10.27
CA SER A 88 -15.36 -13.12 9.39
C SER A 88 -14.36 -14.04 10.09
N LEU A 89 -14.42 -15.31 9.72
CA LEU A 89 -13.37 -16.29 9.99
C LEU A 89 -12.04 -15.72 9.51
N ILE A 90 -11.16 -15.45 10.46
CA ILE A 90 -9.73 -15.28 10.22
C ILE A 90 -9.25 -16.63 9.68
N MET A 91 -9.11 -16.75 8.36
CA MET A 91 -8.35 -17.85 7.76
C MET A 91 -6.88 -17.65 8.11
N SER A 92 -6.47 -18.18 9.25
CA SER A 92 -5.10 -18.59 9.48
C SER A 92 -4.76 -19.59 8.39
N LYS A 93 -3.89 -19.19 7.46
CA LYS A 93 -3.39 -20.05 6.40
C LYS A 93 -2.46 -21.08 7.04
N GLU A 94 -3.02 -22.20 7.46
CA GLU A 94 -2.26 -23.35 7.92
C GLU A 94 -1.55 -23.97 6.70
N VAL A 95 -0.22 -23.93 6.77
CA VAL A 95 0.67 -24.54 5.79
C VAL A 95 0.45 -26.05 5.86
N LYS A 96 -0.22 -26.62 4.86
CA LYS A 96 -0.34 -28.08 4.72
C LYS A 96 1.02 -28.65 4.32
N THR A 97 1.58 -29.44 5.22
CA THR A 97 2.70 -30.34 4.99
C THR A 97 2.35 -31.32 3.88
N ILE A 98 3.28 -31.53 2.96
CA ILE A 98 3.16 -32.42 1.80
C ILE A 98 3.30 -33.87 2.28
N GLN A 99 2.34 -34.72 1.92
CA GLN A 99 2.61 -36.14 1.66
C GLN A 99 2.02 -36.52 0.28
N PRO A 100 2.72 -37.32 -0.52
CA PRO A 100 2.27 -37.69 -1.86
C PRO A 100 1.33 -38.88 -1.76
N ASP A 101 0.14 -38.75 -2.31
CA ASP A 101 -0.72 -39.90 -2.59
C ASP A 101 -0.92 -39.97 -4.10
N LEU A 102 -0.50 -41.12 -4.65
CA LEU A 102 -0.40 -41.43 -6.06
C LEU A 102 -1.70 -42.13 -6.47
N GLU A 103 -2.70 -41.40 -6.96
CA GLU A 103 -3.79 -42.00 -7.75
C GLU A 103 -4.18 -41.10 -8.94
N GLU A 104 -3.87 -41.65 -10.12
CA GLU A 104 -4.26 -41.36 -11.52
C GLU A 104 -4.79 -39.96 -11.90
N VAL A 105 -3.92 -39.20 -12.57
CA VAL A 105 -4.29 -38.10 -13.45
C VAL A 105 -4.71 -38.67 -14.81
N ASP A 106 -5.97 -38.50 -15.15
CA ASP A 106 -6.52 -38.82 -16.47
C ASP A 106 -6.04 -37.75 -17.48
N TRP A 107 -5.02 -38.10 -18.27
CA TRP A 107 -4.44 -37.20 -19.27
C TRP A 107 -5.33 -37.19 -20.51
N THR A 108 -5.93 -36.05 -20.80
CA THR A 108 -6.65 -35.84 -22.07
C THR A 108 -5.65 -35.84 -23.23
N ASP A 109 -5.85 -36.72 -24.20
CA ASP A 109 -4.97 -36.93 -25.36
C ASP A 109 -4.71 -35.64 -26.16
N VAL A 110 -3.44 -35.40 -26.49
CA VAL A 110 -2.95 -34.20 -27.21
C VAL A 110 -3.19 -34.26 -28.73
N ASP A 111 -3.84 -35.32 -29.24
CA ASP A 111 -4.09 -35.48 -30.68
C ASP A 111 -5.38 -34.80 -31.19
N GLU A 112 -6.14 -34.10 -30.33
CA GLU A 112 -7.30 -33.28 -30.72
C GLU A 112 -7.00 -31.77 -30.84
N ILE A 113 -5.74 -31.36 -31.00
CA ILE A 113 -5.42 -29.96 -31.35
C ILE A 113 -5.56 -29.78 -32.86
N SER A 114 -6.78 -29.45 -33.30
CA SER A 114 -7.01 -28.93 -34.65
C SER A 114 -6.34 -27.56 -34.79
N VAL A 115 -5.28 -27.53 -35.60
CA VAL A 115 -4.47 -26.37 -35.97
C VAL A 115 -5.31 -25.26 -36.63
N ALA A 116 -5.25 -24.05 -36.09
CA ALA A 116 -5.39 -22.81 -36.86
C ALA A 116 -4.20 -21.90 -36.56
N MET A 117 -3.05 -22.23 -37.15
CA MET A 117 -1.88 -21.35 -37.19
C MET A 117 -2.10 -20.29 -38.29
N GLU A 118 -2.48 -19.07 -37.91
CA GLU A 118 -2.24 -17.90 -38.76
C GLU A 118 -1.67 -16.73 -37.93
N GLY A 119 -0.35 -16.53 -38.05
CA GLY A 119 0.17 -15.19 -38.31
C GLY A 119 0.72 -14.33 -37.16
N ILE A 120 1.45 -14.86 -36.18
CA ILE A 120 2.25 -14.00 -35.29
C ILE A 120 3.60 -13.66 -35.95
N LYS A 121 3.64 -12.60 -36.77
CA LYS A 121 4.91 -12.05 -37.29
C LYS A 121 5.47 -11.00 -36.33
N SER A 122 6.61 -11.36 -35.72
CA SER A 122 7.44 -10.51 -34.84
C SER A 122 7.95 -9.25 -35.57
N LYS A 123 7.85 -8.08 -34.91
CA LYS A 123 8.38 -6.78 -35.42
C LYS A 123 9.77 -6.43 -34.90
N PHE A 124 10.51 -7.36 -34.32
CA PHE A 124 11.90 -7.12 -33.94
C PHE A 124 12.85 -7.56 -35.04
N THR A 125 13.25 -6.63 -35.91
CA THR A 125 14.48 -6.74 -36.70
C THR A 125 15.44 -5.62 -36.29
N LYS A 126 16.62 -6.04 -35.81
CA LYS A 126 17.74 -5.22 -35.35
C LYS A 126 18.58 -4.71 -36.54
N ARG A 127 19.04 -3.46 -36.37
CA ARG A 127 20.14 -2.74 -37.03
C ARG A 127 20.11 -2.58 -38.55
#